data_AF-A0CJB9-F1
#
_entry.id   AF-A0CJB9-F1
#
_cell.length_a   1.000
_cell.length_b   1.000
_cell.length_c   1.000
_cell.angle_alpha   90.00
_cell.angle_beta   90.00
_cell.angle_gamma   90.00
#
_symmetry.space_group_name_H-M   'P 1'
#
loop_
_entity.id
_entity.type
_entity.pdbx_description
1 polymer ?
#
loop_
_entity_poly.entity_id
_entity_poly.type
_entity_poly.pdbx_seq_one_letter_code
_entity_poly.pdbx_strand_id
1 'polypeptide(L)'
;MKSIVLLVLVATAFATNLAAFEKLEQSKLGKTLLNTIAIQMQTGEPLERIFSTLYDLEERYQNDQREDDAENKAFQGVCDADLAGLNQEIANLEQRDTELQAKLDELQPVHDQKVGQRVAKLAEKQLLQKVIDEAQAKRQEQNDEFEAQREELSFVSGVLAEARRLFTDNLQAPAFLQKGQSEAVHYTPQVFAQVATHLNAAAHKAGQMKHIRTFGKAIKLMATLAVKSQQYANQELTGRIIQLIDDLQNQLNQAFDLARKTEDSRRQAYEAYSALLNRDMNKLNSAIANLEAEIQSLADQLAATHSSQDDNAARLEAKTQQRDDRRAECQQAAYEYQQRRTARDGDRQTVSDLIGHLNTNMRDLKEYIAIESCCW
;
A
#
# COMPACT_ATOMS: atom_id res chain seq x y z
N MET A 1 35.53 32.01 -100.01
CA MET A 1 35.59 31.93 -98.52
C MET A 1 34.43 32.62 -97.81
N LYS A 2 33.99 33.83 -98.19
CA LYS A 2 32.81 34.49 -97.55
C LYS A 2 31.49 33.71 -97.69
N SER A 3 31.23 33.06 -98.84
CA SER A 3 29.99 32.29 -99.04
C SER A 3 29.94 30.94 -98.31
N ILE A 4 31.09 30.32 -98.02
CA ILE A 4 31.16 29.05 -97.27
C ILE A 4 30.99 29.32 -95.77
N VAL A 5 31.57 30.42 -95.26
CA VAL A 5 31.38 30.85 -93.87
C VAL A 5 29.93 31.26 -93.59
N LEU A 6 29.24 31.89 -94.55
CA LEU A 6 27.80 32.19 -94.45
C LEU A 6 26.92 30.93 -94.49
N LEU A 7 27.26 29.94 -95.33
CA LEU A 7 26.52 28.66 -95.39
C LEU A 7 26.72 27.81 -94.13
N VAL A 8 27.93 27.83 -93.54
CA VAL A 8 28.21 27.17 -92.26
C VAL A 8 27.52 27.90 -91.11
N LEU A 9 27.50 29.23 -91.08
CA LEU A 9 26.78 30.01 -90.04
C LEU A 9 25.26 29.80 -90.09
N VAL A 10 24.68 29.75 -91.29
CA VAL A 10 23.26 29.44 -91.48
C VAL A 10 22.98 27.98 -91.08
N ALA A 11 23.79 27.01 -91.53
CA ALA A 11 23.61 25.61 -91.16
C ALA A 11 23.79 25.35 -89.64
N THR A 12 24.70 26.05 -88.97
CA THR A 12 24.87 25.93 -87.50
C THR A 12 23.73 26.56 -86.72
N ALA A 13 23.17 27.69 -87.21
CA ALA A 13 21.99 28.32 -86.58
C ALA A 13 20.73 27.44 -86.72
N PHE A 14 20.53 26.84 -87.90
CA PHE A 14 19.45 25.89 -88.14
C PHE A 14 19.60 24.61 -87.30
N ALA A 15 20.81 24.04 -87.18
CA ALA A 15 21.05 22.85 -86.36
C ALA A 15 20.83 23.10 -84.86
N THR A 16 21.18 24.28 -84.34
CA THR A 16 20.93 24.65 -82.94
C THR A 16 19.44 24.87 -82.65
N ASN A 17 18.67 25.38 -83.62
CA ASN A 17 17.23 25.59 -83.46
C ASN A 17 16.44 24.28 -83.60
N LEU A 18 16.86 23.37 -84.49
CA LEU A 18 16.25 22.03 -84.61
C LEU A 18 16.39 21.21 -83.32
N ALA A 19 17.59 21.21 -82.72
CA ALA A 19 17.85 20.53 -81.45
C ALA A 19 17.04 21.10 -80.27
N ALA A 20 16.64 22.37 -80.35
CA ALA A 20 15.79 22.99 -79.34
C ALA A 20 14.33 22.54 -79.45
N PHE A 21 13.81 22.36 -80.67
CA PHE A 21 12.47 21.78 -80.89
C PHE A 21 12.43 20.28 -80.55
N GLU A 22 13.49 19.51 -80.86
CA GLU A 22 13.62 18.11 -80.42
C GLU A 22 13.63 18.01 -78.88
N LYS A 23 14.27 18.96 -78.19
CA LYS A 23 14.27 19.03 -76.72
C LYS A 23 12.88 19.36 -76.16
N LEU A 24 12.10 20.20 -76.84
CA LEU A 24 10.70 20.46 -76.49
C LEU A 24 9.81 19.22 -76.72
N GLU A 25 10.08 18.44 -77.78
CA GLU A 25 9.34 17.22 -78.08
C GLU A 25 9.58 16.09 -77.05
N GLN A 26 10.70 16.12 -76.33
CA GLN A 26 10.99 15.19 -75.23
C GLN A 26 10.02 15.36 -74.04
N SER A 27 9.39 16.54 -73.90
CA SER A 27 8.33 16.79 -72.93
C SER A 27 6.97 16.39 -73.51
N LYS A 28 6.14 15.64 -72.74
CA LYS A 28 4.76 15.33 -73.14
C LYS A 28 3.94 16.60 -73.42
N LEU A 29 4.15 17.64 -72.60
CA LEU A 29 3.50 18.93 -72.79
C LEU A 29 4.05 19.61 -74.05
N GLY A 30 5.38 19.68 -74.21
CA GLY A 30 6.01 20.31 -75.37
C GLY A 30 5.60 19.68 -76.69
N LYS A 31 5.56 18.34 -76.76
CA LYS A 31 5.01 17.60 -77.92
C LYS A 31 3.54 17.94 -78.19
N THR A 32 2.71 17.99 -77.15
CA THR A 32 1.29 18.36 -77.30
C THR A 32 1.13 19.78 -77.81
N LEU A 33 1.93 20.72 -77.27
CA LEU A 33 1.90 22.12 -77.70
C LEU A 33 2.40 22.29 -79.14
N LEU A 34 3.50 21.64 -79.53
CA LEU A 34 4.01 21.65 -80.90
C LEU A 34 2.99 21.07 -81.90
N ASN A 35 2.35 19.94 -81.57
CA ASN A 35 1.27 19.36 -82.37
C ASN A 35 0.05 20.30 -82.48
N THR A 36 -0.33 20.96 -81.38
CA THR A 36 -1.45 21.91 -81.37
C THR A 36 -1.15 23.12 -82.26
N ILE A 37 0.07 23.65 -82.18
CA ILE A 37 0.54 24.74 -83.03
C ILE A 37 0.56 24.33 -84.50
N ALA A 38 1.06 23.13 -84.82
CA ALA A 38 1.06 22.61 -86.18
C ALA A 38 -0.35 22.56 -86.79
N ILE A 39 -1.34 22.08 -86.03
CA ILE A 39 -2.74 22.04 -86.47
C ILE A 39 -3.28 23.46 -86.68
N GLN A 40 -3.07 24.38 -85.74
CA GLN A 40 -3.56 25.76 -85.83
C GLN A 40 -2.94 26.54 -87.00
N MET A 41 -1.69 26.25 -87.33
CA MET A 41 -1.01 26.82 -88.50
C MET A 41 -1.55 26.26 -89.82
N GLN A 42 -1.96 24.99 -89.87
CA GLN A 42 -2.58 24.38 -91.05
C GLN A 42 -4.02 24.85 -91.30
N THR A 43 -4.78 25.14 -90.23
CA THR A 43 -6.16 25.64 -90.31
C THR A 43 -6.26 27.14 -90.61
N GLY A 44 -5.14 27.85 -90.64
CA GLY A 44 -5.07 29.28 -91.00
C GLY A 44 -5.45 30.21 -89.84
N GLU A 45 -5.37 29.76 -88.59
CA GLU A 45 -5.62 30.64 -87.45
C GLU A 45 -4.53 31.73 -87.31
N PRO A 46 -4.87 32.93 -86.78
CA PRO A 46 -3.90 33.98 -86.56
C PRO A 46 -2.87 33.53 -85.52
N LEU A 47 -1.57 33.67 -85.85
CA LEU A 47 -0.46 33.37 -84.92
C LEU A 47 -0.57 34.15 -83.60
N GLU A 48 -1.18 35.34 -83.62
CA GLU A 48 -1.48 36.14 -82.42
C GLU A 48 -2.31 35.37 -81.38
N ARG A 49 -3.25 34.52 -81.83
CA ARG A 49 -4.08 33.69 -80.96
C ARG A 49 -3.27 32.59 -80.27
N ILE A 50 -2.25 32.05 -80.97
CA ILE A 50 -1.32 31.04 -80.43
C ILE A 50 -0.46 31.66 -79.34
N PHE A 51 0.11 32.85 -79.59
CA PHE A 51 0.85 33.60 -78.58
C PHE A 51 -0.01 33.94 -77.37
N SER A 52 -1.23 34.46 -77.57
CA SER A 52 -2.15 34.73 -76.47
C SER A 52 -2.41 33.48 -75.63
N THR A 53 -2.63 32.34 -76.27
CA THR A 53 -2.91 31.07 -75.57
C THR A 53 -1.70 30.61 -74.74
N LEU A 54 -0.47 30.76 -75.25
CA LEU A 54 0.74 30.40 -74.53
C LEU A 54 1.06 31.36 -73.38
N TYR A 55 0.88 32.67 -73.58
CA TYR A 55 1.02 33.65 -72.50
C TYR A 55 -0.04 33.44 -71.40
N ASP A 56 -1.30 33.17 -71.78
CA ASP A 56 -2.36 32.82 -70.84
C ASP A 56 -2.03 31.54 -70.08
N LEU A 57 -1.43 30.54 -70.74
CA LEU A 57 -1.01 29.29 -70.12
C LEU A 57 0.17 29.49 -69.15
N GLU A 58 1.17 30.29 -69.52
CA GLU A 58 2.29 30.66 -68.65
C GLU A 58 1.79 31.44 -67.42
N GLU A 59 0.88 32.40 -67.60
CA GLU A 59 0.25 33.15 -66.51
C GLU A 59 -0.56 32.24 -65.59
N ARG A 60 -1.34 31.30 -66.15
CA ARG A 60 -2.05 30.28 -65.36
C ARG A 60 -1.10 29.45 -64.50
N TYR A 61 -0.01 28.93 -65.08
CA TYR A 61 0.98 28.19 -64.29
C TYR A 61 1.58 29.03 -63.16
N GLN A 62 1.83 30.33 -63.38
CA GLN A 62 2.32 31.22 -62.33
C GLN A 62 1.27 31.48 -61.24
N ASN A 63 0.01 31.67 -61.62
CA ASN A 63 -1.08 31.90 -60.68
C ASN A 63 -1.39 30.64 -59.86
N ASP A 64 -1.48 29.47 -60.50
CA ASP A 64 -1.66 28.17 -59.85
C ASP A 64 -0.52 27.87 -58.87
N GLN A 65 0.73 28.21 -59.24
CA GLN A 65 1.88 28.04 -58.35
C GLN A 65 1.81 28.98 -57.14
N ARG A 66 1.38 30.25 -57.32
CA ARG A 66 1.20 31.19 -56.20
C ARG A 66 0.11 30.72 -55.24
N GLU A 67 -0.97 30.15 -55.78
CA GLU A 67 -2.06 29.59 -54.98
C GLU A 67 -1.57 28.37 -54.17
N ASP A 68 -0.95 27.37 -54.81
CA ASP A 68 -0.41 26.18 -54.11
C ASP A 68 0.72 26.55 -53.13
N ASP A 69 1.53 27.58 -53.42
CA ASP A 69 2.52 28.13 -52.47
C ASP A 69 1.84 28.71 -51.21
N ALA A 70 0.74 29.45 -51.39
CA ALA A 70 -0.01 30.03 -50.28
C ALA A 70 -0.73 28.95 -49.46
N GLU A 71 -1.37 27.98 -50.12
CA GLU A 71 -2.03 26.84 -49.48
C GLU A 71 -1.02 25.98 -48.70
N ASN A 72 0.10 25.60 -49.32
CA ASN A 72 1.13 24.83 -48.64
C ASN A 72 1.73 25.60 -47.47
N LYS A 73 1.99 26.90 -47.62
CA LYS A 73 2.48 27.73 -46.50
C LYS A 73 1.49 27.75 -45.34
N ALA A 74 0.18 27.88 -45.62
CA ALA A 74 -0.84 27.84 -44.59
C ALA A 74 -0.89 26.46 -43.91
N PHE A 75 -0.87 25.37 -44.70
CA PHE A 75 -0.87 24.00 -44.18
C PHE A 75 0.36 23.70 -43.31
N GLN A 76 1.57 24.06 -43.77
CA GLN A 76 2.80 23.90 -42.99
C GLN A 76 2.76 24.73 -41.70
N GLY A 77 2.18 25.94 -41.73
CA GLY A 77 1.97 26.73 -40.52
C GLY A 77 1.05 26.05 -39.50
N VAL A 78 -0.01 25.35 -39.95
CA VAL A 78 -0.87 24.55 -39.07
C VAL A 78 -0.11 23.33 -38.54
N CYS A 79 0.65 22.64 -39.39
CA CYS A 79 1.51 21.53 -39.00
C CYS A 79 2.50 21.91 -37.89
N ASP A 80 3.22 23.02 -38.04
CA ASP A 80 4.17 23.51 -37.05
C ASP A 80 3.49 23.83 -35.72
N ALA A 81 2.31 24.46 -35.76
CA ALA A 81 1.53 24.78 -34.57
C ALA A 81 1.00 23.52 -33.85
N ASP A 82 0.45 22.57 -34.60
CA ASP A 82 -0.05 21.29 -34.06
C ASP A 82 1.08 20.49 -33.40
N LEU A 83 2.23 20.36 -34.09
CA LEU A 83 3.39 19.64 -33.56
C LEU A 83 3.98 20.33 -32.33
N ALA A 84 4.05 21.66 -32.31
CA ALA A 84 4.46 22.41 -31.12
C ALA A 84 3.51 22.19 -29.94
N GLY A 85 2.19 22.21 -30.20
CA GLY A 85 1.17 21.91 -29.19
C GLY A 85 1.32 20.50 -28.62
N LEU A 86 1.45 19.49 -29.48
CA LEU A 86 1.64 18.10 -29.06
C LEU A 86 2.94 17.90 -28.28
N ASN A 87 4.04 18.52 -28.70
CA ASN A 87 5.31 18.46 -27.96
C ASN A 87 5.19 19.10 -26.57
N GLN A 88 4.48 20.22 -26.45
CA GLN A 88 4.22 20.84 -25.14
C GLN A 88 3.36 19.95 -24.25
N GLU A 89 2.32 19.32 -24.80
CA GLU A 89 1.48 18.37 -24.07
C GLU A 89 2.28 17.16 -23.59
N ILE A 90 3.14 16.59 -24.44
CA ILE A 90 4.05 15.50 -24.10
C ILE A 90 4.99 15.91 -22.96
N ALA A 91 5.64 17.07 -23.07
CA ALA A 91 6.54 17.56 -22.02
C ALA A 91 5.82 17.77 -20.67
N ASN A 92 4.58 18.28 -20.70
CA ASN A 92 3.76 18.41 -19.50
C ASN A 92 3.41 17.05 -18.87
N LEU A 93 3.12 16.04 -19.70
CA LEU A 93 2.84 14.67 -19.24
C LEU A 93 4.10 13.99 -18.66
N GLU A 94 5.27 14.19 -19.27
CA GLU A 94 6.56 13.70 -18.75
C GLU A 94 6.93 14.35 -17.41
N GLN A 95 6.72 15.66 -17.29
CA GLN A 95 6.89 16.37 -16.01
C GLN A 95 5.93 15.80 -14.97
N ARG A 96 4.66 15.58 -15.34
CA ARG A 96 3.66 15.01 -14.44
C ARG A 96 4.03 13.61 -13.98
N ASP A 97 4.60 12.79 -14.86
CA ASP A 97 5.09 11.46 -14.52
C ASP A 97 6.20 11.53 -13.47
N THR A 98 7.14 12.46 -13.66
CA THR A 98 8.23 12.72 -12.70
C THR A 98 7.68 13.15 -11.32
N GLU A 99 6.67 14.01 -11.30
CA GLU A 99 6.00 14.43 -10.05
C GLU A 99 5.30 13.26 -9.35
N LEU A 100 4.62 12.40 -10.10
CA LEU A 100 3.95 11.22 -9.57
C LEU A 100 4.97 10.20 -9.02
N GLN A 101 6.07 9.97 -9.74
CA GLN A 101 7.14 9.10 -9.28
C GLN A 101 7.80 9.64 -8.00
N ALA A 102 8.10 10.93 -7.92
CA ALA A 102 8.64 11.55 -6.72
C ALA A 102 7.69 11.38 -5.51
N LYS A 103 6.37 11.46 -5.74
CA LYS A 103 5.38 11.22 -4.70
C LYS A 103 5.34 9.75 -4.24
N LEU A 104 5.50 8.80 -5.16
CA LEU A 104 5.64 7.38 -4.81
C LEU A 104 6.91 7.14 -3.98
N ASP A 105 8.03 7.73 -4.39
CA ASP A 105 9.32 7.63 -3.69
C ASP A 105 9.26 8.25 -2.28
N GLU A 106 8.38 9.23 -2.04
CA GLU A 106 8.09 9.78 -0.71
C GLU A 106 7.17 8.87 0.11
N LEU A 107 6.07 8.38 -0.46
CA LEU A 107 5.03 7.65 0.27
C LEU A 107 5.44 6.21 0.61
N GLN A 108 6.09 5.50 -0.33
CA GLN A 108 6.45 4.09 -0.18
C GLN A 108 7.32 3.81 1.06
N PRO A 109 8.44 4.52 1.31
CA PRO A 109 9.27 4.25 2.48
C PRO A 109 8.54 4.58 3.79
N VAL A 110 7.66 5.58 3.80
CA VAL A 110 6.86 5.93 4.98
C VAL A 110 5.86 4.82 5.28
N HIS A 111 5.17 4.31 4.26
CA HIS A 111 4.28 3.15 4.39
C HIS A 111 5.03 1.95 4.98
N ASP A 112 6.18 1.59 4.41
CA ASP A 112 6.95 0.42 4.84
C ASP A 112 7.50 0.57 6.26
N GLN A 113 7.93 1.78 6.63
CA GLN A 113 8.32 2.12 8.00
C GLN A 113 7.16 1.89 8.98
N LYS A 114 5.94 2.32 8.64
CA LYS A 114 4.75 2.16 9.48
C LYS A 114 4.33 0.70 9.61
N VAL A 115 4.41 -0.07 8.53
CA VAL A 115 4.22 -1.54 8.57
C VAL A 115 5.23 -2.18 9.53
N GLY A 116 6.50 -1.80 9.46
CA GLY A 116 7.54 -2.27 10.39
C GLY A 116 7.24 -1.92 11.85
N GLN A 117 6.79 -0.68 12.13
CA GLN A 117 6.37 -0.26 13.46
C GLN A 117 5.19 -1.09 13.99
N ARG A 118 4.19 -1.38 13.16
CA ARG A 118 3.05 -2.22 13.53
C ARG A 118 3.51 -3.62 13.92
N VAL A 119 4.40 -4.24 13.15
CA VAL A 119 4.95 -5.57 13.44
C VAL A 119 5.68 -5.58 14.79
N ALA A 120 6.51 -4.57 15.05
CA ALA A 120 7.20 -4.43 16.34
C ALA A 120 6.21 -4.30 17.51
N LYS A 121 5.15 -3.50 17.36
CA LYS A 121 4.11 -3.32 18.39
C LYS A 121 3.28 -4.58 18.62
N LEU A 122 3.00 -5.36 17.58
CA LEU A 122 2.36 -6.67 17.73
C LEU A 122 3.24 -7.66 18.52
N ALA A 123 4.55 -7.63 18.31
CA ALA A 123 5.49 -8.44 19.10
C ALA A 123 5.53 -7.99 20.58
N GLU A 124 5.59 -6.67 20.84
CA GLU A 124 5.48 -6.12 22.19
C GLU A 124 4.18 -6.55 22.89
N LYS A 125 3.05 -6.50 22.17
CA LYS A 125 1.75 -6.96 22.67
C LYS A 125 1.77 -8.43 23.08
N GLN A 126 2.38 -9.30 22.27
CA GLN A 126 2.50 -10.72 22.59
C GLN A 126 3.36 -10.97 23.83
N LEU A 127 4.45 -10.21 24.00
CA LEU A 127 5.27 -10.30 25.21
C LEU A 127 4.49 -9.84 26.45
N LEU A 128 3.76 -8.72 26.35
CA LEU A 128 2.94 -8.24 27.46
C LEU A 128 1.82 -9.24 27.82
N GLN A 129 1.22 -9.89 26.83
CA GLN A 129 0.22 -10.94 27.09
C GLN A 129 0.82 -12.10 27.89
N LYS A 130 2.03 -12.55 27.55
CA LYS A 130 2.73 -13.59 28.34
C LYS A 130 2.94 -13.16 29.79
N VAL A 131 3.34 -11.91 30.01
CA VAL A 131 3.52 -11.36 31.39
C VAL A 131 2.20 -11.35 32.16
N ILE A 132 1.08 -11.01 31.49
CA ILE A 132 -0.26 -11.07 32.08
C ILE A 132 -0.60 -12.52 32.48
N ASP A 133 -0.40 -13.47 31.57
CA ASP A 133 -0.70 -14.88 31.78
C ASP A 133 0.14 -15.47 32.94
N GLU A 134 1.43 -15.15 32.99
CA GLU A 134 2.34 -15.54 34.08
C GLU A 134 1.92 -14.93 35.43
N ALA A 135 1.55 -13.65 35.45
CA ALA A 135 1.08 -12.98 36.66
C ALA A 135 -0.22 -13.61 37.17
N GLN A 136 -1.15 -13.95 36.27
CA GLN A 136 -2.41 -14.61 36.60
C GLN A 136 -2.18 -16.03 37.13
N ALA A 137 -1.30 -16.81 36.50
CA ALA A 137 -0.94 -18.15 36.96
C ALA A 137 -0.32 -18.12 38.37
N LYS A 138 0.62 -17.21 38.61
CA LYS A 138 1.23 -17.02 39.95
C LYS A 138 0.19 -16.59 40.99
N ARG A 139 -0.76 -15.74 40.61
CA ARG A 139 -1.83 -15.33 41.51
C ARG A 139 -2.74 -16.50 41.88
N GLN A 140 -3.08 -17.35 40.91
CA GLN A 140 -3.86 -18.56 41.15
C GLN A 140 -3.14 -19.50 42.12
N GLU A 141 -1.85 -19.77 41.90
CA GLU A 141 -1.04 -20.61 42.80
C GLU A 141 -1.03 -20.07 44.24
N GLN A 142 -0.86 -18.77 44.42
CA GLN A 142 -0.90 -18.13 45.74
C GLN A 142 -2.28 -18.23 46.40
N ASN A 143 -3.35 -18.11 45.62
CA ASN A 143 -4.71 -18.25 46.11
C ASN A 143 -5.00 -19.68 46.55
N ASP A 144 -4.60 -20.66 45.76
CA ASP A 144 -4.76 -22.09 46.08
C ASP A 144 -3.98 -22.46 47.35
N GLU A 145 -2.76 -21.91 47.53
CA GLU A 145 -1.99 -22.08 48.76
C GLU A 145 -2.68 -21.45 49.99
N PHE A 146 -3.27 -20.26 49.84
CA PHE A 146 -4.02 -19.62 50.92
C PHE A 146 -5.28 -20.41 51.29
N GLU A 147 -6.03 -20.91 50.30
CA GLU A 147 -7.23 -21.71 50.52
C GLU A 147 -6.90 -23.03 51.23
N ALA A 148 -5.82 -23.71 50.82
CA ALA A 148 -5.32 -24.89 51.53
C ALA A 148 -4.93 -24.57 52.98
N GLN A 149 -4.22 -23.46 53.21
CA GLN A 149 -3.88 -23.01 54.57
C GLN A 149 -5.14 -22.72 55.41
N ARG A 150 -6.18 -22.11 54.83
CA ARG A 150 -7.45 -21.84 55.50
C ARG A 150 -8.17 -23.12 55.89
N GLU A 151 -8.25 -24.10 54.99
CA GLU A 151 -8.85 -25.41 55.27
C GLU A 151 -8.14 -26.13 56.42
N GLU A 152 -6.80 -26.14 56.40
CA GLU A 152 -6.00 -26.74 57.45
C GLU A 152 -6.21 -26.05 58.81
N LEU A 153 -6.23 -24.72 58.86
CA LEU A 153 -6.48 -23.96 60.09
C LEU A 153 -7.92 -24.18 60.61
N SER A 154 -8.90 -24.22 59.72
CA SER A 154 -10.31 -24.53 60.05
C SER A 154 -10.45 -25.93 60.65
N PHE A 155 -9.73 -26.91 60.10
CA PHE A 155 -9.69 -28.27 60.64
C PHE A 155 -9.20 -28.29 62.10
N VAL A 156 -8.09 -27.62 62.40
CA VAL A 156 -7.58 -27.56 63.78
C VAL A 156 -8.54 -26.82 64.70
N SER A 157 -9.11 -25.71 64.26
CA SER A 157 -10.13 -24.97 65.02
C SER A 157 -11.29 -25.88 65.42
N GLY A 158 -11.83 -26.65 64.46
CA GLY A 158 -12.90 -27.62 64.71
C GLY A 158 -12.50 -28.72 65.69
N VAL A 159 -11.27 -29.25 65.57
CA VAL A 159 -10.72 -30.24 66.52
C VAL A 159 -10.68 -29.68 67.94
N LEU A 160 -10.17 -28.46 68.12
CA LEU A 160 -10.05 -27.80 69.42
C LEU A 160 -11.42 -27.48 70.01
N ALA A 161 -12.36 -27.00 69.19
CA ALA A 161 -13.73 -26.71 69.62
C ALA A 161 -14.47 -27.97 70.08
N GLU A 162 -14.33 -29.08 69.36
CA GLU A 162 -14.92 -30.36 69.74
C GLU A 162 -14.27 -30.92 71.01
N ALA A 163 -12.95 -30.80 71.16
CA ALA A 163 -12.25 -31.20 72.38
C ALA A 163 -12.73 -30.39 73.61
N ARG A 164 -12.93 -29.08 73.44
CA ARG A 164 -13.51 -28.21 74.47
C ARG A 164 -14.95 -28.62 74.79
N ARG A 165 -15.75 -28.88 73.75
CA ARG A 165 -17.14 -29.33 73.88
C ARG A 165 -17.25 -30.64 74.67
N LEU A 166 -16.38 -31.61 74.40
CA LEU A 166 -16.32 -32.87 75.15
C LEU A 166 -16.04 -32.64 76.65
N PHE A 167 -15.26 -31.61 77.00
CA PHE A 167 -15.11 -31.22 78.41
C PHE A 167 -16.37 -30.54 78.94
N THR A 168 -17.01 -29.64 78.19
CA THR A 168 -18.15 -28.86 78.68
C THR A 168 -19.48 -29.59 78.72
N ASP A 169 -19.78 -30.45 77.76
CA ASP A 169 -21.04 -31.22 77.71
C ASP A 169 -21.11 -32.22 78.88
N ASN A 170 -19.96 -32.70 79.34
CA ASN A 170 -19.84 -33.57 80.51
C ASN A 170 -19.75 -32.79 81.85
N LEU A 171 -19.70 -31.45 81.83
CA LEU A 171 -19.91 -30.61 83.02
C LEU A 171 -21.40 -30.46 83.37
N GLN A 172 -22.29 -30.51 82.36
CA GLN A 172 -23.71 -30.17 82.48
C GLN A 172 -24.64 -31.35 82.78
N ALA A 173 -24.11 -32.52 83.15
CA ALA A 173 -24.92 -33.59 83.72
C ALA A 173 -24.91 -33.45 85.26
N PRO A 174 -25.81 -32.66 85.88
CA PRO A 174 -25.98 -32.74 87.30
C PRO A 174 -26.46 -34.17 87.59
N ALA A 175 -25.68 -34.91 88.37
CA ALA A 175 -26.25 -36.03 89.10
C ALA A 175 -27.40 -35.44 89.93
N PHE A 176 -28.64 -35.70 89.49
CA PHE A 176 -29.90 -35.18 90.02
C PHE A 176 -30.14 -35.49 91.52
N LEU A 177 -29.16 -36.06 92.24
CA LEU A 177 -29.33 -36.62 93.58
C LEU A 177 -28.26 -36.23 94.62
N GLN A 178 -27.60 -35.07 94.53
CA GLN A 178 -26.76 -34.58 95.64
C GLN A 178 -26.88 -33.07 95.87
N LYS A 179 -27.91 -32.68 96.64
CA LYS A 179 -28.01 -31.38 97.30
C LYS A 179 -27.19 -31.44 98.59
N GLY A 180 -26.07 -30.73 98.69
CA GLY A 180 -25.51 -30.41 100.01
C GLY A 180 -24.00 -30.22 100.17
N GLN A 181 -23.15 -30.50 99.18
CA GLN A 181 -21.72 -30.16 99.26
C GLN A 181 -21.26 -29.57 97.93
N SER A 182 -20.40 -28.56 98.02
CA SER A 182 -19.77 -27.81 96.91
C SER A 182 -19.81 -28.55 95.58
N GLU A 183 -20.43 -27.95 94.58
CA GLU A 183 -20.51 -28.39 93.18
C GLU A 183 -19.09 -28.54 92.57
N ALA A 184 -18.34 -29.55 93.02
CA ALA A 184 -17.10 -29.96 92.41
C ALA A 184 -17.50 -30.76 91.18
N VAL A 185 -17.38 -30.14 90.01
CA VAL A 185 -17.69 -30.82 88.77
C VAL A 185 -16.72 -32.00 88.60
N HIS A 186 -17.24 -33.23 88.66
CA HIS A 186 -16.45 -34.45 88.57
C HIS A 186 -16.35 -34.90 87.11
N TYR A 187 -15.15 -34.76 86.53
CA TYR A 187 -14.86 -35.31 85.20
C TYR A 187 -14.60 -36.82 85.32
N THR A 188 -15.37 -37.63 84.59
CA THR A 188 -15.14 -39.08 84.59
C THR A 188 -13.90 -39.43 83.75
N PRO A 189 -13.16 -40.50 84.11
CA PRO A 189 -12.04 -41.00 83.29
C PRO A 189 -12.41 -41.30 81.83
N GLN A 190 -13.69 -41.55 81.53
CA GLN A 190 -14.21 -41.81 80.19
C GLN A 190 -14.17 -40.55 79.30
N VAL A 191 -14.41 -39.36 79.85
CA VAL A 191 -14.33 -38.08 79.12
C VAL A 191 -12.90 -37.82 78.66
N PHE A 192 -11.92 -38.05 79.54
CA PHE A 192 -10.51 -37.92 79.21
C PHE A 192 -10.07 -38.90 78.12
N ALA A 193 -10.58 -40.14 78.13
CA ALA A 193 -10.30 -41.13 77.10
C ALA A 193 -10.89 -40.73 75.73
N GLN A 194 -12.11 -40.15 75.71
CA GLN A 194 -12.74 -39.65 74.48
C GLN A 194 -11.96 -38.46 73.89
N VAL A 195 -11.61 -37.48 74.73
CA VAL A 195 -10.79 -36.33 74.32
C VAL A 195 -9.41 -36.78 73.82
N ALA A 196 -8.74 -37.69 74.54
CA ALA A 196 -7.45 -38.22 74.13
C ALA A 196 -7.50 -38.94 72.79
N THR A 197 -8.57 -39.71 72.53
CA THR A 197 -8.77 -40.43 71.26
C THR A 197 -9.00 -39.45 70.11
N HIS A 198 -9.88 -38.46 70.30
CA HIS A 198 -10.17 -37.41 69.33
C HIS A 198 -8.91 -36.60 68.98
N LEU A 199 -8.18 -36.12 69.99
CA LEU A 199 -6.96 -35.35 69.80
C LEU A 199 -5.83 -36.18 69.18
N ASN A 200 -5.69 -37.48 69.51
CA ASN A 200 -4.69 -38.34 68.86
C ASN A 200 -4.98 -38.56 67.37
N ALA A 201 -6.24 -38.82 67.00
CA ALA A 201 -6.65 -38.96 65.61
C ALA A 201 -6.41 -37.66 64.83
N ALA A 202 -6.78 -36.52 65.43
CA ALA A 202 -6.55 -35.21 64.84
C ALA A 202 -5.07 -34.85 64.73
N ALA A 203 -4.23 -35.21 65.72
CA ALA A 203 -2.80 -34.97 65.69
C ALA A 203 -2.11 -35.75 64.55
N HIS A 204 -2.55 -36.98 64.28
CA HIS A 204 -2.03 -37.76 63.15
C HIS A 204 -2.36 -37.09 61.81
N LYS A 205 -3.62 -36.68 61.63
CA LYS A 205 -4.07 -35.99 60.42
C LYS A 205 -3.39 -34.62 60.25
N ALA A 206 -3.29 -33.83 61.31
CA ALA A 206 -2.57 -32.55 61.30
C ALA A 206 -1.06 -32.69 61.06
N GLY A 207 -0.47 -33.83 61.42
CA GLY A 207 0.94 -34.14 61.16
C GLY A 207 1.26 -34.39 59.68
N GLN A 208 0.25 -34.66 58.86
CA GLN A 208 0.34 -34.88 57.41
C GLN A 208 0.09 -33.59 56.59
N MET A 209 -0.41 -32.54 57.24
CA MET A 209 -0.75 -31.26 56.63
C MET A 209 0.47 -30.33 56.54
N LYS A 210 0.52 -29.45 55.52
CA LYS A 210 1.72 -28.67 55.16
C LYS A 210 1.90 -27.46 56.07
N HIS A 211 0.83 -26.69 56.32
CA HIS A 211 0.86 -25.38 56.98
C HIS A 211 0.66 -25.45 58.50
N ILE A 212 0.03 -26.51 59.01
CA ILE A 212 -0.32 -26.64 60.45
C ILE A 212 0.48 -27.68 61.22
N ARG A 213 1.60 -28.17 60.68
CA ARG A 213 2.38 -29.28 61.28
C ARG A 213 2.83 -29.00 62.72
N THR A 214 3.05 -27.74 63.07
CA THR A 214 3.39 -27.29 64.44
C THR A 214 2.20 -27.43 65.40
N PHE A 215 0.99 -27.11 64.96
CA PHE A 215 -0.24 -27.32 65.74
C PHE A 215 -0.49 -28.82 66.00
N GLY A 216 -0.19 -29.70 65.03
CA GLY A 216 -0.27 -31.15 65.24
C GLY A 216 0.56 -31.65 66.43
N LYS A 217 1.73 -31.06 66.67
CA LYS A 217 2.55 -31.37 67.86
C LYS A 217 1.88 -30.91 69.16
N ALA A 218 1.27 -29.73 69.14
CA ALA A 218 0.55 -29.18 70.31
C ALA A 218 -0.72 -30.01 70.62
N ILE A 219 -1.47 -30.42 69.59
CA ILE A 219 -2.61 -31.34 69.72
C ILE A 219 -2.18 -32.68 70.31
N LYS A 220 -1.04 -33.24 69.86
CA LYS A 220 -0.48 -34.49 70.42
C LYS A 220 -0.07 -34.34 71.89
N LEU A 221 0.49 -33.19 72.26
CA LEU A 221 0.83 -32.89 73.65
C LEU A 221 -0.43 -32.85 74.52
N MET A 222 -1.50 -32.20 74.07
CA MET A 222 -2.80 -32.20 74.76
C MET A 222 -3.40 -33.60 74.88
N ALA A 223 -3.33 -34.43 73.83
CA ALA A 223 -3.77 -35.81 73.89
C ALA A 223 -3.01 -36.59 74.98
N THR A 224 -1.69 -36.39 75.07
CA THR A 224 -0.84 -37.03 76.08
C THR A 224 -1.17 -36.53 77.50
N LEU A 225 -1.44 -35.24 77.65
CA LEU A 225 -1.88 -34.64 78.92
C LEU A 225 -3.25 -35.20 79.35
N ALA A 226 -4.19 -35.35 78.42
CA ALA A 226 -5.51 -35.94 78.66
C ALA A 226 -5.43 -37.41 79.12
N VAL A 227 -4.54 -38.22 78.52
CA VAL A 227 -4.27 -39.60 78.97
C VAL A 227 -3.70 -39.63 80.39
N LYS A 228 -2.76 -38.73 80.70
CA LYS A 228 -2.16 -38.67 82.05
C LYS A 228 -3.17 -38.19 83.11
N SER A 229 -4.02 -37.22 82.77
CA SER A 229 -5.04 -36.71 83.70
C SER A 229 -6.15 -37.72 84.00
N GLN A 230 -6.37 -38.71 83.12
CA GLN A 230 -7.28 -39.84 83.35
C GLN A 230 -6.97 -40.60 84.66
N GLN A 231 -5.70 -40.69 85.04
CA GLN A 231 -5.24 -41.41 86.24
C GLN A 231 -5.51 -40.66 87.55
N TYR A 232 -5.69 -39.34 87.50
CA TYR A 232 -5.75 -38.49 88.69
C TYR A 232 -7.09 -37.78 88.88
N ALA A 233 -7.96 -37.75 87.85
CA ALA A 233 -9.28 -37.10 87.85
C ALA A 233 -9.30 -35.71 88.53
N ASN A 234 -8.19 -34.96 88.41
CA ASN A 234 -7.96 -33.71 89.13
C ASN A 234 -8.56 -32.53 88.36
N GLN A 235 -9.47 -31.79 89.00
CA GLN A 235 -10.17 -30.64 88.46
C GLN A 235 -9.22 -29.50 88.02
N GLU A 236 -8.09 -29.33 88.74
CA GLU A 236 -7.07 -28.32 88.41
C GLU A 236 -6.36 -28.64 87.08
N LEU A 237 -6.09 -29.93 86.82
CA LEU A 237 -5.50 -30.41 85.57
C LEU A 237 -6.46 -30.23 84.39
N THR A 238 -7.77 -30.45 84.60
CA THR A 238 -8.77 -30.17 83.56
C THR A 238 -8.85 -28.69 83.22
N GLY A 239 -8.86 -27.82 84.24
CA GLY A 239 -8.85 -26.37 84.04
C GLY A 239 -7.64 -25.91 83.22
N ARG A 240 -6.45 -26.47 83.49
CA ARG A 240 -5.23 -26.21 82.71
C ARG A 240 -5.31 -26.72 81.27
N ILE A 241 -5.93 -27.89 81.03
CA ILE A 241 -6.13 -28.42 79.66
C ILE A 241 -7.10 -27.54 78.87
N ILE A 242 -8.21 -27.11 79.47
CA ILE A 242 -9.18 -26.19 78.84
C ILE A 242 -8.50 -24.86 78.54
N GLN A 243 -7.74 -24.30 79.48
CA GLN A 243 -6.99 -23.06 79.25
C GLN A 243 -5.98 -23.21 78.11
N LEU A 244 -5.30 -24.36 78.01
CA LEU A 244 -4.37 -24.63 76.90
C LEU A 244 -5.10 -24.76 75.55
N ILE A 245 -6.31 -25.30 75.53
CA ILE A 245 -7.18 -25.31 74.34
C ILE A 245 -7.55 -23.87 73.95
N ASP A 246 -7.97 -23.04 74.91
CA ASP A 246 -8.33 -21.65 74.67
C ASP A 246 -7.13 -20.82 74.17
N ASP A 247 -5.94 -21.03 74.75
CA ASP A 247 -4.68 -20.39 74.30
C ASP A 247 -4.30 -20.82 72.88
N LEU A 248 -4.44 -22.11 72.55
CA LEU A 248 -4.22 -22.62 71.19
C LEU A 248 -5.24 -22.09 70.19
N GLN A 249 -6.51 -21.97 70.59
CA GLN A 249 -7.55 -21.34 69.77
C GLN A 249 -7.21 -19.86 69.50
N ASN A 250 -6.76 -19.13 70.51
CA ASN A 250 -6.32 -17.74 70.36
C ASN A 250 -5.12 -17.60 69.42
N GLN A 251 -4.09 -18.45 69.58
CA GLN A 251 -2.93 -18.46 68.68
C GLN A 251 -3.32 -18.84 67.24
N LEU A 252 -4.25 -19.78 67.08
CA LEU A 252 -4.75 -20.17 65.77
C LEU A 252 -5.53 -19.03 65.09
N ASN A 253 -6.37 -18.32 65.83
CA ASN A 253 -7.07 -17.14 65.33
C ASN A 253 -6.08 -16.04 64.92
N GLN A 254 -5.03 -15.79 65.71
CA GLN A 254 -3.97 -14.83 65.34
C GLN A 254 -3.22 -15.26 64.07
N ALA A 255 -2.91 -16.55 63.93
CA ALA A 255 -2.27 -17.08 62.73
C ALA A 255 -3.17 -16.96 61.50
N PHE A 256 -4.48 -17.20 61.67
CA PHE A 256 -5.47 -17.03 60.60
C PHE A 256 -5.62 -15.55 60.19
N ASP A 257 -5.72 -14.64 61.16
CA ASP A 257 -5.79 -13.20 60.88
C ASP A 257 -4.54 -12.69 60.16
N LEU A 258 -3.36 -13.20 60.53
CA LEU A 258 -2.11 -12.87 59.85
C LEU A 258 -2.09 -13.40 58.41
N ALA A 259 -2.52 -14.64 58.20
CA ALA A 259 -2.63 -15.23 56.86
C ALA A 259 -3.61 -14.42 55.99
N ARG A 260 -4.77 -14.05 56.54
CA ARG A 260 -5.77 -13.21 55.87
C ARG A 260 -5.22 -11.84 55.51
N LYS A 261 -4.56 -11.15 56.43
CA LYS A 261 -3.93 -9.84 56.16
C LYS A 261 -2.86 -9.94 55.06
N THR A 262 -2.08 -11.00 55.08
CA THR A 262 -1.07 -11.27 54.05
C THR A 262 -1.73 -11.49 52.69
N GLU A 263 -2.81 -12.26 52.64
CA GLU A 263 -3.56 -12.51 51.42
C GLU A 263 -4.27 -11.26 50.89
N ASP A 264 -4.91 -10.47 51.75
CA ASP A 264 -5.51 -9.19 51.37
C ASP A 264 -4.45 -8.25 50.77
N SER A 265 -3.24 -8.21 51.34
CA SER A 265 -2.12 -7.43 50.80
C SER A 265 -1.65 -7.96 49.43
N ARG A 266 -1.52 -9.29 49.27
CA ARG A 266 -1.19 -9.91 47.97
C ARG A 266 -2.24 -9.62 46.91
N ARG A 267 -3.53 -9.72 47.26
CA ARG A 267 -4.65 -9.42 46.37
C ARG A 267 -4.59 -7.97 45.91
N GLN A 268 -4.44 -7.01 46.82
CA GLN A 268 -4.34 -5.59 46.48
C GLN A 268 -3.14 -5.29 45.58
N ALA A 269 -1.97 -5.90 45.87
CA ALA A 269 -0.78 -5.75 45.03
C ALA A 269 -1.00 -6.31 43.61
N TYR A 270 -1.65 -7.47 43.50
CA TYR A 270 -1.99 -8.06 42.22
C TYR A 270 -3.01 -7.22 41.44
N GLU A 271 -4.07 -6.72 42.09
CA GLU A 271 -5.07 -5.84 41.46
C GLU A 271 -4.42 -4.57 40.89
N ALA A 272 -3.54 -3.93 41.66
CA ALA A 272 -2.80 -2.75 41.20
C ALA A 272 -1.88 -3.07 40.02
N TYR A 273 -1.16 -4.19 40.07
CA TYR A 273 -0.27 -4.63 39.00
C TYR A 273 -1.03 -5.02 37.72
N SER A 274 -2.11 -5.79 37.85
CA SER A 274 -2.99 -6.18 36.75
C SER A 274 -3.63 -4.96 36.09
N ALA A 275 -4.06 -3.97 36.86
CA ALA A 275 -4.58 -2.71 36.33
C ALA A 275 -3.52 -1.95 35.50
N LEU A 276 -2.25 -1.99 35.91
CA LEU A 276 -1.14 -1.39 35.16
C LEU A 276 -0.89 -2.14 33.84
N LEU A 277 -0.80 -3.47 33.89
CA LEU A 277 -0.60 -4.29 32.68
C LEU A 277 -1.75 -4.11 31.68
N ASN A 278 -3.00 -4.08 32.15
CA ASN A 278 -4.17 -3.85 31.29
C ASN A 278 -4.17 -2.44 30.68
N ARG A 279 -3.70 -1.44 31.42
CA ARG A 279 -3.54 -0.07 30.89
C ARG A 279 -2.51 -0.04 29.76
N ASP A 280 -1.38 -0.72 29.94
CA ASP A 280 -0.33 -0.76 28.92
C ASP A 280 -0.76 -1.59 27.71
N MET A 281 -1.52 -2.67 27.91
CA MET A 281 -2.16 -3.44 26.84
C MET A 281 -3.13 -2.57 26.03
N ASN A 282 -3.96 -1.78 26.69
CA ASN A 282 -4.88 -0.86 26.03
C ASN A 282 -4.14 0.21 25.24
N LYS A 283 -3.05 0.80 25.79
CA LYS A 283 -2.20 1.75 25.04
C LYS A 283 -1.60 1.11 23.79
N LEU A 284 -1.09 -0.12 23.90
CA LEU A 284 -0.54 -0.86 22.74
C LEU A 284 -1.63 -1.13 21.70
N ASN A 285 -2.83 -1.56 22.11
CA ASN A 285 -3.95 -1.77 21.20
C ASN A 285 -4.35 -0.48 20.47
N SER A 286 -4.44 0.66 21.19
CA SER A 286 -4.71 1.95 20.56
C SER A 286 -3.61 2.37 19.59
N ALA A 287 -2.34 2.17 19.93
CA ALA A 287 -1.22 2.47 19.05
C ALA A 287 -1.24 1.60 17.78
N ILE A 288 -1.55 0.30 17.91
CA ILE A 288 -1.71 -0.61 16.78
C ILE A 288 -2.86 -0.16 15.87
N ALA A 289 -4.01 0.16 16.44
CA ALA A 289 -5.17 0.60 15.67
C ALA A 289 -4.89 1.92 14.90
N ASN A 290 -4.20 2.87 15.53
CA ASN A 290 -3.77 4.09 14.86
C ASN A 290 -2.80 3.79 13.71
N LEU A 291 -1.80 2.91 13.92
CA LEU A 291 -0.88 2.49 12.87
C LEU A 291 -1.62 1.79 11.72
N GLU A 292 -2.62 0.97 12.01
CA GLU A 292 -3.45 0.32 10.97
C GLU A 292 -4.21 1.33 10.13
N ALA A 293 -4.80 2.36 10.75
CA ALA A 293 -5.47 3.44 10.04
C ALA A 293 -4.49 4.27 9.18
N GLU A 294 -3.30 4.59 9.70
CA GLU A 294 -2.25 5.29 8.96
C GLU A 294 -1.74 4.46 7.77
N ILE A 295 -1.48 3.17 7.97
CA ILE A 295 -1.07 2.24 6.91
C ILE A 295 -2.13 2.20 5.81
N GLN A 296 -3.40 2.04 6.17
CA GLN A 296 -4.48 2.00 5.18
C GLN A 296 -4.57 3.32 4.39
N SER A 297 -4.49 4.46 5.07
CA SER A 297 -4.52 5.76 4.40
C SER A 297 -3.34 5.95 3.44
N LEU A 298 -2.14 5.48 3.81
CA LEU A 298 -0.97 5.52 2.92
C LEU A 298 -1.11 4.54 1.74
N ALA A 299 -1.65 3.34 1.98
CA ALA A 299 -1.91 2.36 0.94
C ALA A 299 -2.93 2.89 -0.09
N ASP A 300 -3.99 3.55 0.35
CA ASP A 300 -4.99 4.17 -0.53
C ASP A 300 -4.35 5.30 -1.37
N GLN A 301 -3.47 6.11 -0.77
CA GLN A 301 -2.74 7.16 -1.48
C GLN A 301 -1.74 6.59 -2.51
N LEU A 302 -1.03 5.51 -2.17
CA LEU A 302 -0.14 4.81 -3.10
C LEU A 302 -0.93 4.24 -4.27
N ALA A 303 -2.04 3.55 -4.02
CA ALA A 303 -2.89 2.98 -5.06
C ALA A 303 -3.45 4.06 -5.99
N ALA A 304 -3.93 5.18 -5.44
CA ALA A 304 -4.41 6.31 -6.24
C ALA A 304 -3.28 6.96 -7.06
N THR A 305 -2.07 7.05 -6.52
CA THR A 305 -0.91 7.63 -7.21
C THR A 305 -0.44 6.72 -8.35
N HIS A 306 -0.38 5.40 -8.13
CA HIS A 306 -0.11 4.41 -9.18
C HIS A 306 -1.15 4.45 -10.29
N SER A 307 -2.45 4.47 -9.95
CA SER A 307 -3.51 4.59 -10.95
C SER A 307 -3.38 5.87 -11.78
N SER A 308 -3.03 7.00 -11.14
CA SER A 308 -2.78 8.26 -11.85
C SER A 308 -1.54 8.19 -12.74
N GLN A 309 -0.54 7.40 -12.38
CA GLN A 309 0.68 7.20 -13.17
C GLN A 309 0.38 6.37 -14.41
N ASP A 310 -0.38 5.27 -14.25
CA ASP A 310 -0.81 4.42 -15.36
C ASP A 310 -1.66 5.20 -16.38
N ASP A 311 -2.62 6.01 -15.90
CA ASP A 311 -3.43 6.88 -16.74
C ASP A 311 -2.57 7.92 -17.48
N ASN A 312 -1.56 8.49 -16.80
CA ASN A 312 -0.65 9.47 -17.39
C ASN A 312 0.25 8.83 -18.46
N ALA A 313 0.76 7.63 -18.21
CA ALA A 313 1.57 6.86 -19.16
C ALA A 313 0.78 6.50 -20.42
N ALA A 314 -0.47 6.04 -20.28
CA ALA A 314 -1.35 5.74 -21.41
C ALA A 314 -1.63 6.99 -22.26
N ARG A 315 -1.83 8.15 -21.62
CA ARG A 315 -2.01 9.44 -22.31
C ARG A 315 -0.74 9.89 -23.02
N LEU A 316 0.42 9.70 -22.40
CA LEU A 316 1.72 10.02 -23.00
C LEU A 316 1.98 9.19 -24.25
N GLU A 317 1.70 7.88 -24.20
CA GLU A 317 1.80 6.99 -25.35
C GLU A 317 0.87 7.44 -26.49
N ALA A 318 -0.41 7.69 -26.19
CA ALA A 318 -1.38 8.13 -27.18
C ALA A 318 -0.99 9.46 -27.84
N LYS A 319 -0.46 10.43 -27.07
CA LYS A 319 0.00 11.72 -27.58
C LYS A 319 1.28 11.64 -28.39
N THR A 320 2.18 10.75 -28.00
CA THR A 320 3.39 10.44 -28.76
C THR A 320 3.03 9.87 -30.13
N GLN A 321 2.08 8.92 -30.18
CA GLN A 321 1.58 8.37 -31.44
C GLN A 321 0.91 9.45 -32.29
N GLN A 322 0.03 10.27 -31.69
CA GLN A 322 -0.63 11.37 -32.40
C GLN A 322 0.37 12.36 -33.02
N ARG A 323 1.45 12.68 -32.30
CA ARG A 323 2.54 13.53 -32.82
C ARG A 323 3.24 12.88 -34.01
N ASP A 324 3.55 11.60 -33.90
CA ASP A 324 4.30 10.89 -34.94
C ASP A 324 3.45 10.72 -36.22
N ASP A 325 2.16 10.42 -36.08
CA ASP A 325 1.21 10.40 -37.19
C ASP A 325 1.11 11.78 -37.86
N ARG A 326 0.91 12.84 -37.06
CA ARG A 326 0.81 14.21 -37.58
C ARG A 326 2.10 14.63 -38.29
N ARG A 327 3.26 14.27 -37.75
CA ARG A 327 4.56 14.54 -38.37
C ARG A 327 4.68 13.84 -39.72
N ALA A 328 4.24 12.59 -39.82
CA ALA A 328 4.26 11.84 -41.07
C ALA A 328 3.34 12.48 -42.12
N GLU A 329 2.13 12.89 -41.75
CA GLU A 329 1.21 13.64 -42.63
C GLU A 329 1.84 14.93 -43.16
N CYS A 330 2.45 15.72 -42.27
CA CYS A 330 3.08 16.98 -42.65
C CYS A 330 4.28 16.79 -43.59
N GLN A 331 5.08 15.75 -43.37
CA GLN A 331 6.21 15.39 -44.24
C GLN A 331 5.74 14.91 -45.61
N GLN A 332 4.69 14.08 -45.65
CA GLN A 332 4.11 13.60 -46.90
C GLN A 332 3.53 14.76 -47.72
N ALA A 333 2.77 15.66 -47.10
CA ALA A 333 2.22 16.83 -47.76
C ALA A 333 3.31 17.76 -48.32
N ALA A 334 4.39 17.98 -47.56
CA ALA A 334 5.54 18.77 -48.02
C ALA A 334 6.22 18.14 -49.24
N TYR A 335 6.37 16.81 -49.24
CA TYR A 335 6.95 16.06 -50.35
C TYR A 335 6.07 16.13 -51.61
N GLU A 336 4.76 15.94 -51.46
CA GLU A 336 3.80 16.05 -52.58
C GLU A 336 3.77 17.46 -53.16
N TYR A 337 3.79 18.49 -52.33
CA TYR A 337 3.90 19.87 -52.78
C TYR A 337 5.20 20.10 -53.57
N GLN A 338 6.34 19.61 -53.09
CA GLN A 338 7.62 19.75 -53.78
C GLN A 338 7.60 19.06 -55.15
N GLN A 339 6.97 17.88 -55.25
CA GLN A 339 6.77 17.19 -56.53
C GLN A 339 5.88 18.01 -57.48
N ARG A 340 4.73 18.51 -57.02
CA ARG A 340 3.82 19.34 -57.83
C ARG A 340 4.50 20.60 -58.33
N ARG A 341 5.22 21.30 -57.44
CA ARG A 341 5.99 22.50 -57.78
C ARG A 341 7.05 22.21 -58.84
N THR A 342 7.82 21.14 -58.68
CA THR A 342 8.85 20.76 -59.66
C THR A 342 8.24 20.42 -61.03
N ALA A 343 7.11 19.72 -61.05
CA ALA A 343 6.40 19.41 -62.29
C ALA A 343 5.85 20.67 -62.98
N ARG A 344 5.21 21.57 -62.22
CA ARG A 344 4.69 22.84 -62.74
C ARG A 344 5.78 23.79 -63.22
N ASP A 345 6.91 23.87 -62.52
CA ASP A 345 8.07 24.65 -62.95
C ASP A 345 8.64 24.10 -64.28
N GLY A 346 8.67 22.77 -64.45
CA GLY A 346 9.07 22.13 -65.70
C GLY A 346 8.09 22.39 -66.86
N ASP A 347 6.80 22.33 -66.59
CA ASP A 347 5.75 22.65 -67.56
C ASP A 347 5.81 24.12 -67.99
N ARG A 348 5.90 25.04 -67.01
CA ARG A 348 6.05 26.48 -67.26
C ARG A 348 7.32 26.77 -68.08
N GLN A 349 8.44 26.14 -67.75
CA GLN A 349 9.67 26.30 -68.54
C GLN A 349 9.48 25.83 -69.99
N THR A 350 8.78 24.71 -70.20
CA THR A 350 8.45 24.22 -71.55
C THR A 350 7.62 25.23 -72.33
N VAL A 351 6.63 25.87 -71.70
CA VAL A 351 5.80 26.92 -72.32
C VAL A 351 6.65 28.17 -72.61
N SER A 352 7.49 28.60 -71.67
CA SER A 352 8.34 29.79 -71.80
C SER A 352 9.39 29.62 -72.91
N ASP A 353 10.03 28.46 -72.98
CA ASP A 353 10.97 28.08 -74.05
C ASP A 353 10.26 28.14 -75.41
N LEU A 354 9.06 27.58 -75.52
CA LEU A 354 8.25 27.59 -76.75
C LEU A 354 7.85 29.01 -77.19
N ILE A 355 7.44 29.87 -76.26
CA ILE A 355 7.18 31.30 -76.53
C ILE A 355 8.45 31.98 -77.06
N GLY A 356 9.60 31.76 -76.41
CA GLY A 356 10.88 32.32 -76.81
C GLY A 356 11.30 31.90 -78.23
N HIS A 357 11.09 30.63 -78.56
CA HIS A 357 11.36 30.09 -79.90
C HIS A 357 10.40 30.64 -80.96
N LEU A 358 9.11 30.77 -80.65
CA LEU A 358 8.12 31.40 -81.52
C LEU A 358 8.45 32.87 -81.80
N ASN A 359 8.91 33.62 -80.79
CA ASN A 359 9.22 35.05 -80.92
C ASN A 359 10.50 35.32 -81.72
N THR A 360 11.48 34.40 -81.67
CA THR A 360 12.82 34.61 -82.26
C THR A 360 12.97 33.94 -83.64
N ASN A 361 12.42 32.73 -83.83
CA ASN A 361 12.72 31.86 -84.97
C ASN A 361 11.46 31.22 -85.59
N MET A 362 10.41 32.01 -85.82
CA MET A 362 9.14 31.56 -86.42
C MET A 362 9.30 30.84 -87.77
N ARG A 363 10.30 31.22 -88.56
CA ARG A 363 10.63 30.57 -89.83
C ARG A 363 11.10 29.13 -89.61
N ASP A 364 11.94 28.90 -88.61
CA ASP A 364 12.54 27.60 -88.34
C ASP A 364 11.49 26.65 -87.75
N LEU A 365 10.53 27.16 -86.97
CA LEU A 365 9.37 26.39 -86.53
C LEU A 365 8.48 25.96 -87.71
N LYS A 366 8.23 26.85 -88.69
CA LYS A 366 7.49 26.49 -89.91
C LYS A 366 8.19 25.38 -90.69
N GLU A 367 9.51 25.47 -90.82
CA GLU A 367 10.33 24.47 -91.50
C GLU A 367 10.36 23.15 -90.71
N TYR A 368 10.48 23.20 -89.38
CA TYR A 368 10.40 22.01 -88.49
C TYR A 368 9.06 21.28 -88.60
N ILE A 369 7.94 22.01 -88.48
CA ILE A 369 6.59 21.44 -88.64
C ILE A 369 6.41 20.85 -90.04
N ALA A 370 6.92 21.52 -91.09
CA ALA A 370 6.84 21.00 -92.46
C ALA A 370 7.66 19.71 -92.65
N ILE A 371 8.82 19.59 -92.00
CA ILE A 371 9.66 18.38 -92.02
C ILE A 371 8.94 17.22 -91.30
N GLU A 372 8.40 17.45 -90.10
CA GLU A 372 7.65 16.41 -89.37
C GLU A 372 6.36 16.00 -90.08
N SER A 373 5.63 16.96 -90.69
CA SER A 373 4.40 16.69 -91.44
C SER A 373 4.65 15.88 -92.72
N CYS A 374 5.86 15.95 -93.29
CA CYS A 374 6.26 15.18 -94.47
C CYS A 374 6.71 13.75 -94.14
N CYS A 375 6.96 13.44 -92.86
CA CYS A 375 7.42 12.14 -92.38
C CYS A 375 6.32 11.28 -91.71
N TRP A 376 5.05 11.69 -91.84
CA TRP A 376 3.88 10.87 -91.51
C TRP A 376 3.34 10.11 -92.73
#